data_AF-A0A024T7Q1-F1
#
_entry.id   AF-A0A024T7Q1-F1
#
_cell.length_a   1.000
_cell.length_b   1.000
_cell.length_c   1.000
_cell.angle_alpha   90.00
_cell.angle_beta   90.00
_cell.angle_gamma   90.00
#
_symmetry.space_group_name_H-M   'P 1'
#
loop_
_entity.id
_entity.type
_entity.pdbx_description
1 polymer ?
#
loop_
_entity_poly.entity_id
_entity_poly.type
_entity_poly.pdbx_seq_one_letter_code
_entity_poly.pdbx_strand_id
1 'polypeptide(L)'
;MNWLFWQMGGQGPMTGNFGHFFVYAPADKGAARDYGVARYGMETQRLCSVLDKHLEGKTYLVGEEYSVADMVVFPWANQVDTGYIHSPSSRTARDFLSFDKYKNIHAWMARIRSRPAVQRGLAVCTNGVGKPWLQ
;
A
#
# COMPACT_ATOMS: atom_id res chain seq x y z
N MET A 1 -19.89 -7.54 -2.24
CA MET A 1 -18.55 -7.31 -2.85
C MET A 1 -17.56 -8.24 -2.16
N ASN A 2 -16.79 -9.04 -2.90
CA ASN A 2 -15.80 -9.96 -2.31
C ASN A 2 -14.44 -9.26 -2.23
N TRP A 3 -13.96 -8.96 -1.02
CA TRP A 3 -12.73 -8.19 -0.76
C TRP A 3 -11.47 -8.83 -1.33
N LEU A 4 -11.46 -10.16 -1.45
CA LEU A 4 -10.32 -10.88 -2.02
C LEU A 4 -10.11 -10.48 -3.49
N PHE A 5 -11.17 -10.52 -4.30
CA PHE A 5 -11.10 -10.15 -5.72
C PHE A 5 -10.90 -8.64 -5.92
N TRP A 6 -11.45 -7.82 -5.03
CA TRP A 6 -11.18 -6.38 -5.03
C TRP A 6 -9.69 -6.08 -4.82
N GLN A 7 -9.03 -6.81 -3.91
CA GLN A 7 -7.61 -6.66 -3.68
C GLN A 7 -6.79 -7.12 -4.90
N MET A 8 -7.12 -8.30 -5.44
CA MET A 8 -6.39 -8.90 -6.57
C MET A 8 -6.50 -8.10 -7.87
N GLY A 9 -7.67 -7.53 -8.17
CA GLY A 9 -7.91 -6.77 -9.40
C GLY A 9 -7.74 -5.25 -9.26
N GLY A 10 -7.77 -4.73 -8.04
CA GLY A 10 -7.74 -3.29 -7.75
C GLY A 10 -6.52 -2.89 -6.95
N GLN A 11 -6.60 -2.98 -5.62
CA GLN A 11 -5.58 -2.46 -4.71
C GLN A 11 -4.16 -2.94 -5.05
N GLY A 12 -3.95 -4.24 -5.21
CA GLY A 12 -2.63 -4.80 -5.44
C GLY A 12 -1.97 -4.23 -6.71
N PRO A 13 -2.55 -4.45 -7.90
CA PRO A 13 -1.98 -3.96 -9.15
C PRO A 13 -1.78 -2.44 -9.17
N MET A 14 -2.74 -1.66 -8.66
CA MET A 14 -2.67 -0.20 -8.75
C MET A 14 -1.64 0.40 -7.79
N THR A 15 -1.56 -0.11 -6.55
CA THR A 15 -0.52 0.30 -5.60
C THR A 15 0.87 -0.13 -6.06
N GLY A 16 0.99 -1.31 -6.71
CA GLY A 16 2.26 -1.76 -7.30
C GLY A 16 2.72 -0.89 -8.48
N ASN A 17 1.81 -0.54 -9.39
CA ASN A 17 2.12 0.37 -10.50
C ASN A 17 2.51 1.76 -9.99
N PHE A 18 1.77 2.30 -9.01
CA PHE A 18 2.14 3.54 -8.36
C PHE A 18 3.56 3.45 -7.76
N GLY A 19 3.85 2.40 -6.98
CA GLY A 19 5.18 2.16 -6.40
C GLY A 19 6.28 2.09 -7.47
N HIS A 20 6.02 1.44 -8.61
CA HIS A 20 6.96 1.39 -9.74
C HIS A 20 7.31 2.79 -10.24
N PHE A 21 6.33 3.59 -10.64
CA PHE A 21 6.59 4.92 -11.19
C PHE A 21 7.14 5.91 -10.14
N PHE A 22 6.68 5.77 -8.89
CA PHE A 22 7.07 6.64 -7.80
C PHE A 22 8.50 6.36 -7.33
N VAL A 23 8.88 5.09 -7.12
CA VAL A 23 10.16 4.71 -6.50
C VAL A 23 11.21 4.26 -7.52
N TYR A 24 10.82 3.48 -8.52
CA TYR A 24 11.76 2.67 -9.30
C TYR A 24 11.93 3.09 -10.77
N ALA A 25 10.94 3.75 -11.37
CA ALA A 25 10.98 4.10 -12.78
C ALA A 25 12.17 5.04 -13.07
N PRO A 26 12.96 4.78 -14.12
CA PRO A 26 14.15 5.57 -14.43
C PRO A 26 13.86 7.06 -14.64
N ALA A 27 14.75 7.91 -14.12
CA ALA A 27 14.59 9.37 -14.17
C ALA A 27 14.62 9.94 -15.61
N ASP A 28 15.32 9.26 -16.53
CA ASP A 28 15.39 9.61 -17.95
C ASP A 28 14.05 9.46 -18.69
N LYS A 29 13.04 8.83 -18.08
CA LYS A 29 11.69 8.68 -18.66
C LYS A 29 10.81 9.91 -18.51
N GLY A 30 11.26 10.95 -17.78
CA GLY A 30 10.63 12.28 -17.73
C GLY A 30 9.10 12.24 -17.65
N ALA A 31 8.43 12.84 -18.64
CA ALA A 31 6.97 12.97 -18.69
C ALA A 31 6.19 11.63 -18.64
N ALA A 32 6.75 10.55 -19.18
CA ALA A 32 6.09 9.24 -19.11
C ALA A 32 6.05 8.70 -17.67
N ARG A 33 7.11 8.95 -16.90
CA ARG A 33 7.15 8.64 -15.47
C ARG A 33 6.15 9.50 -14.71
N ASP A 34 6.13 10.81 -14.96
CA ASP A 34 5.23 11.75 -14.26
C ASP A 34 3.76 11.42 -14.51
N TYR A 35 3.39 11.08 -15.75
CA TYR A 35 2.06 10.59 -16.08
C TYR A 35 1.70 9.31 -15.33
N GLY A 36 2.65 8.36 -15.27
CA GLY A 36 2.47 7.12 -14.50
C GLY A 36 2.23 7.38 -13.02
N VAL A 37 3.04 8.24 -12.39
CA VAL A 37 2.86 8.64 -10.99
C VAL A 37 1.49 9.28 -10.77
N ALA A 38 1.09 10.23 -11.62
CA ALA A 38 -0.19 10.91 -11.49
C ALA A 38 -1.37 9.94 -11.66
N ARG A 39 -1.36 9.12 -12.72
CA ARG A 39 -2.43 8.16 -13.03
C ARG A 39 -2.63 7.15 -11.91
N TYR A 40 -1.56 6.45 -11.51
CA TYR A 40 -1.66 5.39 -10.51
C TYR A 40 -1.73 5.94 -9.08
N GLY A 41 -1.23 7.16 -8.84
CA GLY A 41 -1.42 7.88 -7.58
C GLY A 41 -2.89 8.21 -7.34
N MET A 42 -3.58 8.77 -8.33
CA MET A 42 -5.02 9.06 -8.24
C MET A 42 -5.84 7.79 -8.00
N GLU A 43 -5.55 6.71 -8.71
CA GLU A 43 -6.29 5.45 -8.53
C GLU A 43 -5.99 4.79 -7.17
N THR A 44 -4.74 4.86 -6.70
CA THR A 44 -4.39 4.41 -5.35
C THR A 44 -5.15 5.20 -4.29
N GLN A 45 -5.23 6.53 -4.42
CA GLN A 45 -6.04 7.37 -3.52
C GLN A 45 -7.52 6.98 -3.56
N ARG A 46 -8.10 6.73 -4.74
CA ARG A 46 -9.49 6.29 -4.88
C ARG A 46 -9.73 4.96 -4.16
N LEU A 47 -8.82 4.00 -4.31
CA LEU A 47 -8.90 2.70 -3.63
C LEU A 47 -8.74 2.83 -2.11
N CYS A 48 -7.86 3.72 -1.64
CA CYS A 48 -7.79 4.08 -0.22
C CYS A 48 -9.11 4.71 0.27
N SER A 49 -9.72 5.63 -0.48
CA SER A 49 -11.03 6.19 -0.12
C SER A 49 -12.12 5.12 -0.02
N VAL A 50 -12.13 4.13 -0.91
CA VAL A 50 -13.08 2.99 -0.84
C VAL A 50 -12.85 2.16 0.41
N LEU A 51 -11.59 1.83 0.70
CA LEU A 51 -11.21 1.04 1.87
C LEU A 51 -11.55 1.77 3.18
N ASP A 52 -11.18 3.05 3.27
CA ASP A 52 -11.40 3.89 4.46
C ASP A 52 -12.89 4.06 4.76
N LYS A 53 -13.71 4.30 3.73
CA LYS A 53 -15.16 4.37 3.87
C LYS A 53 -15.76 3.04 4.30
N HIS A 54 -15.28 1.92 3.77
CA HIS A 54 -15.80 0.61 4.17
C HIS A 54 -15.47 0.26 5.62
N LEU A 55 -14.29 0.66 6.09
CA LEU A 55 -13.82 0.43 7.46
C LEU A 55 -14.50 1.33 8.50
N GLU A 56 -15.33 2.29 8.08
CA GLU A 56 -16.12 3.11 8.98
C GLU A 56 -17.02 2.23 9.86
N GLY A 57 -16.81 2.28 11.18
CA GLY A 57 -17.55 1.49 12.16
C GLY A 57 -17.27 -0.02 12.12
N LYS A 58 -16.22 -0.49 11.41
CA LYS A 58 -15.89 -1.92 11.32
C LYS A 58 -14.55 -2.25 11.96
N THR A 59 -14.50 -3.41 12.61
CA THR A 59 -13.25 -3.92 13.20
C THR A 59 -12.31 -4.43 12.10
N TYR A 60 -12.81 -5.26 11.20
CA TYR A 60 -12.09 -5.84 10.05
C TYR A 60 -12.89 -5.71 8.74
N LEU A 61 -12.31 -6.16 7.63
CA LEU A 61 -12.95 -6.07 6.31
C LEU A 61 -14.25 -6.87 6.20
N VAL A 62 -14.33 -8.03 6.88
CA VAL A 62 -15.47 -8.94 6.79
C VAL A 62 -15.94 -9.32 8.20
N GLY A 63 -16.61 -8.38 8.86
CA GLY A 63 -17.18 -8.58 10.19
C GLY A 63 -16.19 -8.29 11.32
N GLU A 64 -16.40 -8.97 12.45
CA GLU A 64 -15.64 -8.76 13.69
C GLU A 64 -14.37 -9.62 13.79
N GLU A 65 -14.20 -10.59 12.89
CA GLU A 65 -13.06 -11.50 12.90
C GLU A 65 -12.04 -11.16 11.82
N TYR A 66 -10.77 -11.35 12.16
CA TYR A 66 -9.66 -11.19 11.22
C TYR A 66 -9.70 -12.29 10.18
N SER A 67 -9.72 -11.90 8.90
CA SER A 67 -9.91 -12.84 7.80
C SER A 67 -8.76 -12.80 6.79
N VAL A 68 -8.78 -13.73 5.82
CA VAL A 68 -7.87 -13.70 4.68
C VAL A 68 -8.01 -12.41 3.85
N ALA A 69 -9.19 -11.76 3.86
CA ALA A 69 -9.35 -10.48 3.21
C ALA A 69 -8.42 -9.41 3.82
N ASP A 70 -8.35 -9.36 5.15
CA ASP A 70 -7.46 -8.43 5.86
C ASP A 70 -5.99 -8.78 5.58
N MET A 71 -5.66 -10.07 5.56
CA MET A 71 -4.30 -10.55 5.27
C MET A 71 -3.79 -10.11 3.90
N VAL A 72 -4.64 -10.10 2.86
CA VAL A 72 -4.21 -9.72 1.51
C VAL A 72 -4.23 -8.21 1.28
N VAL A 73 -5.10 -7.46 1.97
CA VAL A 73 -5.22 -6.01 1.82
C VAL A 73 -4.16 -5.26 2.62
N PHE A 74 -3.83 -5.76 3.82
CA PHE A 74 -2.92 -5.09 4.76
C PHE A 74 -1.52 -4.81 4.19
N PRO A 75 -0.83 -5.76 3.54
CA PRO A 75 0.52 -5.52 3.05
C PRO A 75 0.61 -4.34 2.08
N TRP A 76 -0.40 -4.15 1.23
CA TRP A 76 -0.44 -3.05 0.26
C TRP A 76 -0.71 -1.69 0.92
N ALA A 77 -1.59 -1.63 1.92
CA ALA A 77 -1.76 -0.42 2.72
C ALA A 77 -0.47 -0.08 3.50
N ASN A 78 0.25 -1.11 3.99
CA ASN A 78 1.54 -0.95 4.65
C ASN A 78 2.64 -0.41 3.72
N GLN A 79 2.62 -0.78 2.42
CA GLN A 79 3.56 -0.22 1.44
C GLN A 79 3.33 1.28 1.20
N VAL A 80 2.06 1.71 1.10
CA VAL A 80 1.73 3.14 1.02
C VAL A 80 2.15 3.89 2.28
N ASP A 81 1.97 3.27 3.44
CA ASP A 81 2.22 3.91 4.73
C ASP A 81 3.71 4.09 5.04
N THR A 82 4.50 3.03 4.88
CA THR A 82 5.90 3.01 5.36
C THR A 82 6.90 2.46 4.36
N GLY A 83 6.45 1.88 3.24
CA GLY A 83 7.31 1.11 2.35
C GLY A 83 7.90 1.90 1.17
N TYR A 84 7.07 2.69 0.49
CA TYR A 84 7.50 3.41 -0.70
C TYR A 84 8.10 4.78 -0.36
N ILE A 85 9.43 4.85 -0.47
CA ILE A 85 10.23 6.06 -0.23
C ILE A 85 10.98 6.40 -1.53
N HIS A 86 10.72 7.58 -2.08
CA HIS A 86 11.34 8.02 -3.33
C HIS A 86 12.75 8.59 -3.09
N SER A 87 13.77 7.90 -3.59
CA SER A 87 15.15 8.40 -3.66
C SER A 87 15.36 9.26 -4.92
N PRO A 88 16.09 10.39 -4.85
CA PRO A 88 16.88 10.91 -3.72
C PRO A 88 16.09 11.88 -2.81
N SER A 89 14.86 12.24 -3.15
CA SER A 89 14.09 13.27 -2.45
C SER A 89 13.67 12.92 -1.02
N SER A 90 13.81 11.65 -0.63
CA SER A 90 13.24 11.05 0.58
C SER A 90 11.72 11.25 0.74
N ARG A 91 11.01 11.66 -0.32
CA ARG A 91 9.56 11.85 -0.29
C ARG A 91 8.87 10.50 -0.15
N THR A 92 7.98 10.37 0.82
CA THR A 92 7.24 9.12 1.05
C THR A 92 5.95 9.08 0.24
N ALA A 93 5.45 7.87 -0.05
CA ALA A 93 4.12 7.69 -0.59
C ALA A 93 3.03 8.18 0.36
N ARG A 94 3.23 8.05 1.67
CA ARG A 94 2.33 8.55 2.73
C ARG A 94 2.06 10.03 2.55
N ASP A 95 3.12 10.83 2.40
CA ASP A 95 3.02 12.28 2.21
C ASP A 95 2.43 12.61 0.84
N PHE A 96 2.96 11.99 -0.22
CA PHE A 96 2.56 12.28 -1.59
C PHE A 96 1.07 12.00 -1.85
N LEU A 97 0.54 10.91 -1.28
CA LEU A 97 -0.86 10.52 -1.43
C LEU A 97 -1.77 11.11 -0.34
N SER A 98 -1.22 11.92 0.57
CA SER A 98 -1.93 12.48 1.74
C SER A 98 -2.63 11.39 2.56
N PHE A 99 -1.92 10.29 2.83
CA PHE A 99 -2.48 9.07 3.39
C PHE A 99 -2.95 9.24 4.85
N ASP A 100 -2.48 10.26 5.56
CA ASP A 100 -2.92 10.62 6.92
C ASP A 100 -4.42 10.90 7.06
N LYS A 101 -5.08 11.30 5.97
CA LYS A 101 -6.51 11.59 6.00
C LYS A 101 -7.39 10.35 6.20
N TYR A 102 -6.89 9.14 5.93
CA TYR A 102 -7.64 7.89 5.99
C TYR A 102 -7.63 7.27 7.39
N LYS A 103 -8.37 7.89 8.31
CA LYS A 103 -8.36 7.57 9.74
C LYS A 103 -8.78 6.12 10.04
N ASN A 104 -9.74 5.58 9.29
CA ASN A 104 -10.23 4.22 9.52
C ASN A 104 -9.20 3.18 9.05
N ILE A 105 -8.48 3.47 7.96
CA ILE A 105 -7.34 2.64 7.54
C ILE A 105 -6.27 2.62 8.63
N HIS A 106 -5.89 3.77 9.18
CA HIS A 106 -4.87 3.82 10.25
C HIS A 106 -5.28 3.02 11.48
N ALA A 107 -6.53 3.15 11.94
CA ALA A 107 -7.05 2.40 13.07
C ALA A 107 -7.05 0.88 12.81
N TRP A 108 -7.47 0.47 11.61
CA TRP A 108 -7.45 -0.94 11.18
C TRP A 108 -6.03 -1.50 11.06
N MET A 109 -5.11 -0.75 10.45
CA MET A 109 -3.70 -1.13 10.34
C MET A 109 -3.04 -1.26 11.72
N ALA A 110 -3.34 -0.37 12.66
CA ALA A 110 -2.81 -0.45 14.02
C ALA A 110 -3.26 -1.75 14.72
N ARG A 111 -4.54 -2.13 14.58
CA ARG A 111 -5.05 -3.42 15.09
C ARG A 111 -4.36 -4.62 14.44
N ILE A 112 -4.07 -4.57 13.15
CA ILE A 112 -3.40 -5.68 12.46
C ILE A 112 -1.92 -5.76 12.85
N ARG A 113 -1.22 -4.63 12.92
CA ARG A 113 0.20 -4.54 13.31
C ARG A 113 0.45 -4.99 14.75
N SER A 114 -0.54 -4.90 15.64
CA SER A 114 -0.40 -5.40 17.01
C SER A 114 -0.44 -6.93 17.13
N ARG A 115 -0.85 -7.64 16.07
CA ARG A 115 -0.92 -9.11 16.08
C ARG A 115 0.48 -9.71 16.03
N PRO A 116 0.87 -10.61 16.97
CA PRO A 116 2.21 -11.20 17.00
C PRO A 116 2.59 -11.94 15.70
N ALA A 117 1.63 -12.60 15.05
CA ALA A 117 1.86 -13.29 13.79
C ALA A 117 2.20 -12.32 12.63
N VAL A 118 1.57 -11.14 12.61
CA VAL A 118 1.84 -10.10 11.60
C VAL A 118 3.23 -9.52 11.82
N GLN A 119 3.60 -9.23 13.06
CA GLN A 119 4.94 -8.74 13.40
C GLN A 119 6.04 -9.72 12.97
N ARG A 120 5.85 -11.02 13.25
CA ARG A 120 6.77 -12.06 12.77
C ARG A 120 6.84 -12.09 11.24
N GLY A 121 5.69 -12.04 10.56
CA GLY A 121 5.64 -12.05 9.10
C GLY A 121 6.35 -10.83 8.47
N LEU A 122 6.17 -9.65 9.05
CA LEU A 122 6.83 -8.42 8.59
C LEU A 122 8.35 -8.44 8.77
N ALA A 123 8.90 -9.30 9.65
CA ALA A 123 10.34 -9.44 9.85
C ALA A 123 10.99 -10.43 8.88
N VAL A 124 10.21 -11.21 8.14
CA VAL A 124 10.73 -12.17 7.15
C VAL A 124 11.15 -11.42 5.88
N CYS A 125 12.33 -11.73 5.34
CA CYS A 125 12.87 -11.15 4.10
C CYS A 125 13.12 -9.63 4.10
N THR A 126 13.24 -8.98 5.27
CA THR A 126 13.51 -7.53 5.38
C THR A 126 14.96 -7.14 5.13
N ASN A 127 15.91 -8.07 5.30
CA ASN A 127 17.35 -7.85 5.12
C ASN A 127 17.87 -8.47 3.81
N GLY A 128 17.02 -8.52 2.78
CA GLY A 128 17.42 -9.08 1.49
C GLY A 128 18.57 -8.30 0.86
N VAL A 129 19.61 -9.00 0.39
CA VAL A 129 20.62 -8.41 -0.49
C VAL A 129 19.90 -7.96 -1.77
N GLY A 130 20.12 -6.72 -2.20
CA GLY A 130 19.57 -6.21 -3.46
C GLY A 130 19.85 -7.19 -4.60
N LYS A 131 18.87 -7.36 -5.50
CA LYS A 131 18.95 -8.32 -6.60
C LYS A 131 20.32 -8.17 -7.31
N PRO A 132 21.17 -9.21 -7.38
CA PRO A 132 22.53 -9.09 -7.93
C PRO A 132 22.58 -8.58 -9.38
N TRP A 133 21.50 -8.80 -10.12
CA TRP A 133 21.34 -8.39 -11.52
C TRP A 133 20.74 -6.97 -11.71
N LEU A 134 20.56 -6.23 -10.61
CA LEU A 134 20.16 -4.81 -10.61
C LEU A 134 21.36 -3.87 -10.39
N GLN A 135 22.58 -4.41 -10.44
CA GLN A 135 23.83 -3.65 -10.50
C GLN A 135 24.13 -3.21 -11.94
#